data_AF-A0A7S3M294-F1
#
_entry.id   AF-A0A7S3M294-F1
#
_cell.length_a   1.000
_cell.length_b   1.000
_cell.length_c   1.000
_cell.angle_alpha   90.00
_cell.angle_beta   90.00
_cell.angle_gamma   90.00
#
_symmetry.space_group_name_H-M   'P 1'
#
loop_
_entity.id
_entity.type
_entity.pdbx_description
1 polymer ?
#
loop_
_entity_poly.entity_id
_entity_poly.type
_entity_poly.pdbx_seq_one_letter_code
_entity_poly.pdbx_strand_id
1 'polypeptide(L)'
;MKEDAQLICPIGYDDKSNVWPTIQKFVCDRLPLKDVVWKSPISSSFVNIEKLPIRFLPSSAKLFNETQHPYRRFLAPYVHVYLLCVESMDAYKTNKPFIKKWMEPYNNPKIGKQPWLIVYVPLGTSTMDIYQKVYARLSADFYTEKSG
;
A
#
# COMPACT_ATOMS: atom_id res chain seq x y z
N MET A 1 -19.32 -3.31 23.20
CA MET A 1 -19.63 -4.76 23.22
C MET A 1 -19.21 -5.33 21.87
N LYS A 2 -18.01 -5.94 21.82
CA LYS A 2 -17.37 -6.70 20.73
C LYS A 2 -17.27 -6.06 19.32
N GLU A 3 -16.26 -5.22 19.10
CA GLU A 3 -15.62 -5.09 17.77
C GLU A 3 -14.62 -6.25 17.51
N ASP A 4 -14.57 -7.24 18.40
CA ASP A 4 -13.56 -8.31 18.49
C ASP A 4 -13.91 -9.61 17.75
N ALA A 5 -14.44 -9.57 16.52
CA ALA A 5 -14.70 -10.83 15.81
C ALA A 5 -14.51 -10.82 14.30
N GLN A 6 -14.37 -9.65 13.66
CA GLN A 6 -14.12 -9.64 12.22
C GLN A 6 -12.63 -9.51 11.96
N LEU A 7 -12.03 -10.58 11.45
CA LEU A 7 -10.69 -10.54 10.87
C LEU A 7 -10.73 -9.55 9.68
N ILE A 8 -10.23 -8.35 9.92
CA ILE A 8 -10.09 -7.30 8.92
C ILE A 8 -8.67 -7.41 8.37
N CYS A 9 -8.51 -7.25 7.06
CA CYS A 9 -7.21 -7.13 6.40
C CYS A 9 -6.76 -5.66 6.41
N PRO A 10 -5.85 -5.25 7.31
CA PRO A 10 -5.33 -3.90 7.34
C PRO A 10 -4.37 -3.65 6.17
N ILE A 11 -4.53 -2.50 5.53
CA ILE A 11 -3.60 -1.92 4.56
C ILE A 11 -3.06 -0.64 5.18
N GLY A 12 -1.74 -0.58 5.38
CA GLY A 12 -1.08 0.60 5.93
C GLY A 12 -0.80 1.59 4.82
N TYR A 13 -1.13 2.87 4.98
CA TYR A 13 -0.78 3.90 4.01
C TYR A 13 0.04 5.04 4.61
N ASP A 14 0.99 5.59 3.85
CA ASP A 14 1.69 6.83 4.15
C ASP A 14 1.27 7.90 3.14
N ASP A 15 0.78 9.02 3.63
CA ASP A 15 0.21 10.10 2.82
C ASP A 15 0.86 11.44 3.15
N LYS A 16 2.10 11.64 2.69
CA LYS A 16 2.80 12.92 2.83
C LYS A 16 2.20 14.01 1.95
N SER A 17 1.52 13.63 0.88
CA SER A 17 0.90 14.53 -0.07
C SER A 17 -0.53 14.96 0.31
N ASN A 18 -1.08 14.42 1.40
CA ASN A 18 -2.44 14.67 1.88
C ASN A 18 -3.52 14.43 0.81
N VAL A 19 -3.36 13.37 0.00
CA VAL A 19 -4.30 13.00 -1.07
C VAL A 19 -5.30 11.91 -0.68
N TRP A 20 -5.11 11.25 0.47
CA TRP A 20 -6.03 10.23 0.96
C TRP A 20 -7.49 10.72 1.03
N PRO A 21 -7.80 11.91 1.58
CA PRO A 21 -9.19 12.40 1.64
C PRO A 21 -9.86 12.49 0.25
N THR A 22 -9.08 12.77 -0.80
CA THR A 22 -9.56 12.89 -2.17
C THR A 22 -9.91 11.54 -2.79
N ILE A 23 -9.09 10.51 -2.53
CA ILE A 23 -9.25 9.19 -3.14
C ILE A 23 -10.05 8.20 -2.27
N GLN A 24 -10.19 8.50 -0.97
CA GLN A 24 -10.76 7.58 0.02
C GLN A 24 -12.12 7.06 -0.40
N LYS A 25 -13.03 7.95 -0.85
CA LYS A 25 -14.37 7.53 -1.28
C LYS A 25 -14.30 6.52 -2.43
N PHE A 26 -13.53 6.81 -3.46
CA PHE A 26 -13.38 5.93 -4.64
C PHE A 26 -12.77 4.57 -4.28
N VAL A 27 -11.85 4.55 -3.32
CA VAL A 27 -11.25 3.31 -2.81
C VAL A 27 -12.26 2.52 -1.97
N CYS A 28 -12.92 3.17 -1.02
CA CYS A 28 -13.88 2.53 -0.12
C CYS A 28 -15.13 2.02 -0.84
N ASP A 29 -15.58 2.68 -1.90
CA ASP A 29 -16.72 2.25 -2.72
C ASP A 29 -16.45 0.92 -3.46
N ARG A 30 -15.17 0.54 -3.63
CA ARG A 30 -14.75 -0.73 -4.24
C ARG A 30 -14.52 -1.84 -3.20
N LEU A 31 -14.71 -1.54 -1.92
CA LEU A 31 -14.55 -2.47 -0.82
C LEU A 31 -15.92 -2.88 -0.25
N PRO A 32 -16.03 -4.05 0.40
CA PRO A 32 -15.02 -5.11 0.54
C PRO A 32 -14.73 -5.80 -0.79
N LEU A 33 -13.60 -6.50 -0.89
CA LEU A 33 -13.40 -7.42 -2.01
C LEU A 33 -14.37 -8.59 -1.86
N LYS A 34 -14.93 -9.04 -2.98
CA LYS A 34 -15.87 -10.16 -3.05
C LYS A 34 -15.34 -11.23 -4.00
N ASP A 35 -15.78 -12.47 -3.77
CA ASP A 35 -15.50 -13.61 -4.65
C ASP A 35 -14.01 -13.84 -4.92
N VAL A 36 -13.19 -13.73 -3.86
CA VAL A 36 -11.74 -13.91 -3.96
C VAL A 36 -11.41 -15.40 -3.93
N VAL A 37 -10.86 -15.91 -5.02
CA VAL A 37 -10.36 -17.28 -5.09
C VAL A 37 -8.91 -17.32 -4.61
N TRP A 38 -8.67 -17.93 -3.46
CA TRP A 38 -7.34 -18.08 -2.88
C TRP A 38 -6.85 -19.52 -3.00
N LYS A 39 -5.67 -19.73 -3.57
CA LYS A 39 -5.01 -21.04 -3.56
C LYS A 39 -4.19 -21.17 -2.27
N SER A 40 -4.59 -22.09 -1.39
CA SER A 40 -3.89 -22.37 -0.15
C SER A 40 -2.47 -22.89 -0.45
N PRO A 41 -1.42 -22.27 0.10
CA PRO A 41 -0.05 -22.75 -0.07
C PRO A 41 0.21 -24.06 0.70
N ILE A 42 -0.63 -24.42 1.68
CA ILE A 42 -0.44 -25.60 2.54
C ILE A 42 -1.12 -26.83 1.94
N SER A 43 -2.36 -26.69 1.46
CA SER A 43 -3.18 -27.81 0.99
C SER A 43 -3.30 -27.89 -0.53
N SER A 44 -2.75 -26.91 -1.27
CA SER A 44 -2.95 -26.72 -2.72
C SER A 44 -4.41 -26.59 -3.18
N SER A 45 -5.36 -26.55 -2.24
CA SER A 45 -6.80 -26.40 -2.51
C SER A 45 -7.17 -24.95 -2.78
N PHE A 46 -8.19 -24.74 -3.60
CA PHE A 46 -8.80 -23.43 -3.80
C PHE A 46 -9.83 -23.19 -2.70
N VAL A 47 -9.72 -22.04 -2.05
CA VAL A 47 -10.66 -21.54 -1.05
C VAL A 47 -11.35 -20.33 -1.65
N ASN A 48 -12.68 -20.36 -1.70
CA ASN A 48 -13.45 -19.19 -2.09
C ASN A 48 -13.73 -18.32 -0.86
N ILE A 49 -13.39 -17.03 -0.96
CA ILE A 49 -13.63 -16.04 0.08
C ILE A 49 -14.72 -15.09 -0.45
N GLU A 50 -15.96 -15.32 0.00
CA GLU A 50 -17.14 -14.55 -0.44
C GLU A 50 -16.97 -13.05 -0.19
N LYS A 51 -16.38 -12.68 0.95
CA LYS A 51 -16.15 -11.30 1.34
C LYS A 51 -14.87 -11.19 2.15
N LEU A 52 -13.93 -10.38 1.66
CA LEU A 52 -12.70 -10.03 2.36
C LEU A 52 -12.80 -8.58 2.86
N PRO A 53 -13.02 -8.36 4.16
CA PRO A 53 -13.05 -7.02 4.74
C PRO A 53 -11.65 -6.41 4.70
N ILE A 54 -11.52 -5.26 4.06
CA ILE A 54 -10.27 -4.50 3.97
C ILE A 54 -10.44 -3.17 4.68
N ARG A 55 -9.42 -2.73 5.40
CA ARG A 55 -9.39 -1.41 6.03
C ARG A 55 -8.06 -0.73 5.77
N PHE A 56 -8.13 0.47 5.22
CA PHE A 56 -6.97 1.35 5.10
C PHE A 56 -6.76 2.11 6.41
N LEU A 57 -5.52 2.12 6.89
CA LEU A 57 -5.12 2.78 8.12
C LEU A 57 -3.83 3.57 7.89
N PRO A 58 -3.69 4.78 8.44
CA PRO A 58 -2.46 5.54 8.32
C PRO A 58 -1.30 4.78 8.98
N SER A 59 -0.09 4.95 8.48
CA SER A 59 1.13 4.31 9.01
C SER A 59 1.38 4.64 10.49
N SER A 60 0.81 5.75 10.99
CA SER A 60 0.81 6.16 12.39
C SER A 60 -0.27 5.52 13.27
N ALA A 61 -1.12 4.64 12.73
CA ALA A 61 -2.21 4.03 13.47
C ALA A 61 -1.69 3.20 14.65
N LYS A 62 -2.22 3.46 15.85
CA LYS A 62 -1.84 2.78 17.10
C LYS A 62 -1.97 1.25 17.00
N LEU A 63 -2.91 0.76 16.20
CA LEU A 63 -3.12 -0.66 15.95
C LEU A 63 -1.83 -1.36 15.50
N PHE A 64 -0.97 -0.67 14.75
CA PHE A 64 0.28 -1.25 14.26
C PHE A 64 1.35 -1.38 15.34
N ASN A 65 1.28 -0.59 16.41
CA ASN A 65 2.21 -0.70 17.53
C ASN A 65 1.98 -1.98 18.35
N GLU A 66 0.77 -2.54 18.30
CA GLU A 66 0.40 -3.76 19.03
C GLU A 66 0.84 -5.05 18.32
N THR A 67 1.40 -4.93 17.12
CA THR A 67 1.80 -6.06 16.27
C THR A 67 3.10 -6.74 16.71
N GLN A 68 3.82 -6.13 17.66
CA GLN A 68 5.02 -6.72 18.27
C GLN A 68 4.68 -7.95 19.14
N HIS A 69 3.43 -8.10 19.57
CA HIS A 69 3.00 -9.28 20.29
C HIS A 69 2.82 -10.47 19.33
N PRO A 70 3.41 -11.66 19.58
CA PRO A 70 3.38 -12.80 18.65
C PRO A 70 1.97 -13.19 18.20
N TYR A 71 1.00 -13.12 19.12
CA TYR A 71 -0.39 -13.46 18.86
C TYR A 71 -1.19 -12.36 18.17
N ARG A 72 -0.63 -11.16 17.96
CA ARG A 72 -1.29 -10.02 17.29
C ARG A 72 -0.62 -9.64 15.98
N ARG A 73 0.32 -10.45 15.49
CA ARG A 73 1.01 -10.21 14.21
C ARG A 73 0.04 -10.15 13.02
N PHE A 74 -1.10 -10.84 13.09
CA PHE A 74 -2.15 -10.77 12.05
C PHE A 74 -2.83 -9.39 11.93
N LEU A 75 -2.63 -8.50 12.91
CA LEU A 75 -3.08 -7.11 12.86
C LEU A 75 -2.09 -6.19 12.14
N ALA A 76 -0.91 -6.70 11.76
CA ALA A 76 0.05 -5.94 10.96
C ALA A 76 -0.49 -5.72 9.54
N PRO A 77 -0.15 -4.60 8.90
CA PRO A 77 -0.50 -4.37 7.50
C PRO A 77 -0.04 -5.54 6.63
N TYR A 78 -0.95 -6.03 5.79
CA TYR A 78 -0.61 -7.05 4.78
C TYR A 78 0.07 -6.42 3.56
N VAL A 79 -0.21 -5.14 3.31
CA VAL A 79 0.40 -4.33 2.25
C VAL A 79 0.64 -2.91 2.77
N HIS A 80 1.75 -2.32 2.36
CA HIS A 80 2.09 -0.93 2.65
C HIS A 80 1.93 -0.06 1.39
N VAL A 81 1.23 1.05 1.50
CA VAL A 81 0.94 1.96 0.39
C VAL A 81 1.60 3.30 0.64
N TYR A 82 2.24 3.88 -0.37
CA TYR A 82 2.73 5.26 -0.36
C TYR A 82 1.92 6.08 -1.35
N LEU A 83 1.24 7.11 -0.88
CA LEU A 83 0.51 8.03 -1.74
C LEU A 83 1.42 9.18 -2.15
N LEU A 84 1.59 9.35 -3.46
CA LEU A 84 2.44 10.38 -4.04
C LEU A 84 1.61 11.31 -4.92
N CYS A 85 1.63 12.60 -4.61
CA CYS A 85 1.20 13.66 -5.50
C CYS A 85 2.38 14.55 -5.84
N VAL A 86 2.78 14.53 -7.11
CA VAL A 86 3.81 15.43 -7.65
C VAL A 86 3.41 15.85 -9.06
N GLU A 87 3.53 17.14 -9.33
CA GLU A 87 2.99 17.78 -10.53
C GLU A 87 4.11 18.28 -11.47
N SER A 88 5.38 17.97 -11.13
CA SER A 88 6.56 18.28 -11.92
C SER A 88 7.67 17.24 -11.70
N MET A 89 8.61 17.17 -12.65
CA MET A 89 9.78 16.28 -12.53
C MET A 89 10.72 16.69 -11.39
N ASP A 90 10.81 17.97 -11.06
CA ASP A 90 11.65 18.43 -9.96
C ASP A 90 11.01 18.09 -8.60
N ALA A 91 9.69 18.24 -8.47
CA ALA A 91 8.97 17.74 -7.30
C ALA A 91 9.15 16.23 -7.13
N TYR A 92 9.13 15.45 -8.22
CA TYR A 92 9.45 14.01 -8.18
C TYR A 92 10.88 13.75 -7.67
N LYS A 93 11.89 14.43 -8.24
CA LYS A 93 13.30 14.26 -7.82
C LYS A 93 13.49 14.57 -6.34
N THR A 94 12.82 15.60 -5.82
CA THR A 94 12.84 15.96 -4.38
C THR A 94 12.20 14.89 -3.51
N ASN A 95 11.12 14.24 -3.97
CA ASN A 95 10.41 13.21 -3.19
C ASN A 95 11.08 11.83 -3.27
N LYS A 96 11.82 11.54 -4.34
CA LYS A 96 12.45 10.24 -4.59
C LYS A 96 13.28 9.68 -3.41
N PRO A 97 14.15 10.45 -2.72
CA PRO A 97 14.89 9.95 -1.55
C PRO A 97 13.98 9.50 -0.40
N PHE A 98 12.86 10.20 -0.19
CA PHE A 98 11.90 9.86 0.87
C PHE A 98 11.15 8.56 0.53
N ILE A 99 10.78 8.37 -0.73
CA ILE A 99 10.16 7.11 -1.20
C ILE A 99 11.13 5.95 -0.99
N LYS A 100 12.41 6.12 -1.38
CA LYS A 100 13.44 5.09 -1.14
C LYS A 100 13.58 4.74 0.34
N LYS A 101 13.72 5.75 1.20
CA LYS A 101 13.83 5.57 2.65
C LYS A 101 12.61 4.86 3.23
N TRP A 102 11.40 5.22 2.78
CA TRP A 102 10.16 4.56 3.20
C TRP A 102 10.13 3.07 2.80
N MET A 103 10.71 2.69 1.67
CA MET A 103 10.74 1.31 1.19
C MET A 103 11.80 0.40 1.86
N GLU A 104 12.85 0.98 2.45
CA GLU A 104 13.97 0.24 3.03
C GLU A 104 13.53 -0.86 4.02
N PRO A 105 12.60 -0.61 4.97
CA PRO A 105 12.15 -1.64 5.91
C PRO A 105 11.43 -2.80 5.22
N TYR A 106 10.69 -2.54 4.14
CA TYR A 106 9.86 -3.54 3.45
C TYR A 106 10.65 -4.42 2.48
N ASN A 107 11.81 -3.94 2.04
CA ASN A 107 12.74 -4.71 1.19
C ASN A 107 13.85 -5.41 2.00
N ASN A 108 13.79 -5.40 3.34
CA ASN A 108 14.84 -5.96 4.18
C ASN A 108 14.88 -7.50 4.10
N PRO A 109 15.92 -8.12 3.52
CA PRO A 109 15.99 -9.57 3.36
C PRO A 109 16.06 -10.32 4.69
N LYS A 110 16.45 -9.67 5.79
CA LYS A 110 16.52 -10.30 7.13
C LYS A 110 15.14 -10.46 7.77
N ILE A 111 14.18 -9.62 7.40
CA ILE A 111 12.81 -9.61 7.97
C ILE A 111 11.81 -10.27 7.01
N GLY A 112 12.22 -10.52 5.76
CA GLY A 112 11.38 -10.98 4.68
C GLY A 112 10.80 -9.79 3.90
N LYS A 113 10.62 -9.96 2.59
CA LYS A 113 10.01 -8.94 1.73
C LYS A 113 8.56 -8.74 2.13
N GLN A 114 8.21 -7.54 2.58
CA GLN A 114 6.83 -7.13 2.83
C GLN A 114 6.25 -6.49 1.57
N PRO A 115 5.01 -6.80 1.17
CA PRO A 115 4.39 -6.19 0.00
C PRO A 115 4.23 -4.68 0.17
N TRP A 116 4.60 -3.91 -0.86
CA TRP A 116 4.43 -2.47 -0.90
C TRP A 116 3.96 -1.99 -2.27
N LEU A 117 3.31 -0.83 -2.30
CA LEU A 117 2.78 -0.18 -3.50
C LEU A 117 2.94 1.34 -3.38
N ILE A 118 3.29 2.00 -4.48
CA ILE A 118 3.31 3.46 -4.62
C ILE A 118 2.13 3.81 -5.53
N VAL A 119 1.22 4.64 -5.03
CA VAL A 119 0.07 5.13 -5.77
C VAL A 119 0.33 6.57 -6.16
N TYR A 120 0.54 6.80 -7.45
CA TYR A 120 0.68 8.13 -8.00
C TYR A 120 -0.70 8.74 -8.28
N VAL A 121 -0.99 9.90 -7.69
CA VAL A 121 -2.26 10.60 -7.80
C VAL A 121 -2.01 12.02 -8.34
N PRO A 122 -2.16 12.25 -9.66
CA PRO A 122 -2.12 13.60 -10.22
C PRO A 122 -3.42 14.36 -9.92
N LEU A 123 -3.32 15.64 -9.56
CA LEU A 123 -4.46 16.51 -9.23
C LEU A 123 -4.91 17.42 -10.37
N GLY A 124 -4.26 17.35 -11.53
CA GLY A 124 -4.68 18.10 -12.73
C GLY A 124 -4.12 19.52 -12.82
N THR A 125 -3.06 19.86 -12.09
CA THR A 125 -2.42 21.19 -12.15
C THR A 125 -1.34 21.32 -13.24
N SER A 126 -1.10 20.25 -13.99
CA SER A 126 -0.01 20.10 -14.96
C SER A 126 -0.50 19.35 -16.20
N THR A 127 0.36 19.21 -17.22
CA THR A 127 -0.02 18.55 -18.47
C THR A 127 0.07 17.02 -18.37
N MET A 128 -0.71 16.32 -19.21
CA MET A 128 -0.67 14.85 -19.26
C MET A 128 0.73 14.30 -19.56
N ASP A 129 1.50 14.99 -20.40
CA ASP A 129 2.89 14.62 -20.71
C ASP A 129 3.77 14.60 -19.47
N ILE A 130 3.56 15.52 -18.53
CA ILE A 130 4.32 15.57 -17.27
C ILE A 130 3.93 14.39 -16.38
N TYR A 131 2.65 14.06 -16.28
CA TYR A 131 2.17 12.92 -15.50
C TYR A 131 2.70 11.60 -16.03
N GLN A 132 2.69 11.41 -17.36
CA GLN A 132 3.25 10.23 -17.99
C GLN A 132 4.76 10.12 -17.75
N LYS A 133 5.50 11.24 -17.84
CA LYS A 133 6.95 11.28 -17.54
C LYS A 133 7.25 10.91 -16.09
N VAL A 134 6.50 11.48 -15.13
CA VAL A 134 6.64 11.15 -13.71
C VAL A 134 6.33 9.67 -13.48
N TYR A 135 5.21 9.17 -13.99
CA TYR A 135 4.81 7.77 -13.83
C TYR A 135 5.83 6.80 -14.43
N ALA A 136 6.31 7.06 -15.65
CA ALA A 136 7.31 6.24 -16.31
C ALA A 136 8.62 6.22 -15.51
N ARG A 137 9.05 7.39 -15.00
CA ARG A 137 10.26 7.48 -14.19
C ARG A 137 10.12 6.77 -12.84
N LEU A 138 8.98 6.92 -12.18
CA LEU A 138 8.65 6.22 -10.93
C LEU A 138 8.64 4.71 -11.14
N SER A 139 8.02 4.24 -12.22
CA SER A 139 7.99 2.83 -12.60
C SER A 139 9.41 2.27 -12.80
N ALA A 140 10.24 2.98 -13.55
CA ALA A 140 11.64 2.60 -13.80
C ALA A 140 12.54 2.67 -12.55
N ASP A 141 12.24 3.55 -11.59
CA ASP A 141 13.06 3.70 -10.40
C ASP A 141 12.72 2.65 -9.32
N PHE A 142 11.50 2.13 -9.27
CA PHE A 142 11.01 1.31 -8.16
C PHE A 142 10.43 -0.07 -8.55
N TYR A 143 9.90 -0.24 -9.75
CA TYR A 143 9.18 -1.47 -10.15
C TYR A 143 9.92 -2.36 -11.13
N THR A 144 10.97 -1.87 -11.80
CA THR A 144 11.82 -2.73 -12.62
C THR A 144 12.70 -3.58 -11.72
N GLU A 145 12.54 -4.90 -11.81
CA GLU A 145 13.51 -5.83 -11.23
C GLU A 145 14.88 -5.51 -11.82
N LYS A 146 15.82 -5.09 -10.98
CA LYS A 146 17.23 -5.11 -11.40
C LYS A 146 17.61 -6.58 -11.45
N SER A 147 17.69 -7.14 -12.66
CA SER A 147 18.36 -8.41 -12.89
C SER A 147 19.75 -8.31 -12.25
N GLY A 148 19.95 -9.05 -11.16
CA GLY A 148 21.26 -9.29 -10.58
C GLY A 148 21.91 -10.47 -11.28
#